data_AF-A0A0G4MFJ0-F1
#
_entry.id   AF-A0A0G4MFJ0-F1
#
_cell.length_a   1.000
_cell.length_b   1.000
_cell.length_c   1.000
_cell.angle_alpha   90.00
_cell.angle_beta   90.00
_cell.angle_gamma   90.00
#
_symmetry.space_group_name_H-M   'P 1'
#
loop_
_entity.id
_entity.type
_entity.pdbx_description
1 polymer ?
#
loop_
_entity_poly.entity_id
_entity_poly.type
_entity_poly.pdbx_seq_one_letter_code
_entity_poly.pdbx_strand_id
1 'polypeptide(L)'
;MGGKSSFVRALALLALLAQIGSYVPAEALTLAPLDAIHARMGARDNLFAGESTFALELSETSRVLRAATPRSLVLLDELGRGTSTHDGAAIAHAVLHHVAHNLRCPTLFITHYQNLARMADPTGEGPIRNVHMRFTATRPDG
;
A
#
# COMPACT_ATOMS: atom_id res chain seq x y z
N MET A 1 16.62 -6.52 -0.63
CA MET A 1 15.17 -6.57 -0.30
C MET A 1 14.94 -5.79 0.97
N GLY A 2 14.11 -4.76 0.96
CA GLY A 2 13.96 -3.82 2.08
C GLY A 2 12.71 -4.01 2.93
N GLY A 3 12.18 -5.24 3.07
CA GLY A 3 11.11 -5.63 4.02
C GLY A 3 9.70 -5.04 3.84
N LYS A 4 9.52 -3.99 3.03
CA LYS A 4 8.25 -3.23 2.86
C LYS A 4 7.04 -4.14 2.61
N SER A 5 7.07 -4.96 1.55
CA SER A 5 5.94 -5.84 1.21
C SER A 5 5.68 -6.91 2.28
N SER A 6 6.73 -7.40 2.96
CA SER A 6 6.57 -8.35 4.07
C SER A 6 5.83 -7.73 5.25
N PHE A 7 6.19 -6.48 5.61
CA PHE A 7 5.50 -5.73 6.67
C PHE A 7 4.03 -5.47 6.34
N VAL A 8 3.75 -5.04 5.10
CA VAL A 8 2.38 -4.78 4.66
C VAL A 8 1.51 -6.04 4.73
N ARG A 9 2.05 -7.19 4.29
CA ARG A 9 1.37 -8.48 4.42
C ARG A 9 1.15 -8.90 5.87
N ALA A 10 2.16 -8.72 6.72
CA ALA A 10 2.04 -9.03 8.14
C ALA A 10 0.92 -8.21 8.79
N LEU A 11 0.82 -6.91 8.51
CA LEU A 11 -0.26 -6.07 9.05
C LEU A 11 -1.65 -6.54 8.60
N ALA A 12 -1.80 -6.91 7.33
CA ALA A 12 -3.07 -7.45 6.81
C ALA A 12 -3.47 -8.75 7.53
N LEU A 13 -2.50 -9.64 7.79
CA LEU A 13 -2.73 -10.89 8.51
C LEU A 13 -3.09 -10.64 9.98
N LEU A 14 -2.43 -9.69 10.65
CA LEU A 14 -2.78 -9.28 12.01
C LEU A 14 -4.24 -8.80 12.09
N ALA A 15 -4.68 -7.99 11.12
CA ALA A 15 -6.04 -7.50 11.07
C ALA A 15 -7.08 -8.62 10.87
N LEU A 16 -6.78 -9.58 9.99
CA LEU A 16 -7.62 -10.76 9.79
C LEU A 16 -7.72 -11.62 11.05
N LEU A 17 -6.58 -11.95 11.66
CA LEU A 17 -6.54 -12.77 12.88
C LEU A 17 -7.34 -12.12 14.02
N ALA A 18 -7.19 -10.81 14.21
CA ALA A 18 -7.95 -10.08 15.21
C ALA A 18 -9.47 -10.16 14.95
N GLN A 19 -9.90 -9.98 13.69
CA GLN A 19 -11.33 -9.96 13.35
C GLN A 19 -12.00 -11.34 13.33
N ILE A 20 -11.24 -12.44 13.20
CA ILE A 20 -11.78 -13.80 13.40
C ILE A 20 -11.80 -14.22 14.88
N GLY A 21 -11.38 -13.34 15.80
CA GLY A 21 -11.32 -13.62 17.24
C GLY A 21 -10.10 -14.43 17.68
N SER A 22 -9.06 -14.51 16.84
CA SER A 22 -7.79 -15.16 17.20
C SER A 22 -6.88 -14.23 17.99
N TYR A 23 -6.02 -14.81 18.82
CA TYR A 23 -4.81 -14.11 19.26
C TYR A 23 -3.96 -13.72 18.05
N VAL A 24 -3.21 -12.62 18.20
CA VAL A 24 -2.33 -12.09 17.16
C VAL A 24 -0.87 -12.15 17.62
N PRO A 25 0.09 -12.39 16.71
CA PRO A 25 1.52 -12.35 17.02
C PRO A 25 2.03 -10.91 17.16
N ALA A 26 1.60 -10.22 18.21
CA ALA A 26 2.05 -8.87 18.59
C ALA A 26 2.02 -8.72 20.12
N GLU A 27 2.87 -7.83 20.66
CA GLU A 27 2.82 -7.50 22.10
C GLU A 27 1.48 -6.86 22.49
N ALA A 28 0.93 -6.02 21.61
CA ALA A 28 -0.41 -5.44 21.73
C ALA A 28 -0.96 -5.06 20.34
N LEU A 29 -2.28 -5.10 20.17
CA LEU A 29 -2.96 -4.62 18.97
C LEU A 29 -4.31 -3.97 19.35
N THR A 30 -4.50 -2.72 18.93
CA THR A 30 -5.79 -2.04 18.97
C THR A 30 -6.23 -1.82 17.52
N LEU A 31 -7.37 -2.40 17.14
CA LEU A 31 -7.90 -2.36 15.78
C LEU A 31 -9.37 -1.95 15.80
N ALA A 32 -9.71 -0.93 15.03
CA ALA A 32 -11.11 -0.63 14.73
C ALA A 32 -11.63 -1.63 13.69
N PRO A 33 -12.90 -2.10 13.78
CA PRO A 33 -13.45 -3.06 12.83
C PRO A 33 -13.38 -2.56 11.38
N LEU A 34 -12.70 -3.33 10.54
CA LEU A 34 -12.60 -3.14 9.11
C LEU A 34 -13.72 -3.91 8.41
N ASP A 35 -14.33 -3.30 7.40
CA ASP A 35 -15.34 -3.96 6.57
C ASP A 35 -14.73 -4.77 5.42
N ALA A 36 -13.54 -4.40 4.95
CA ALA A 36 -12.80 -5.12 3.93
C ALA A 36 -11.29 -4.84 4.02
N ILE A 37 -10.50 -5.79 3.51
CA ILE A 37 -9.08 -5.59 3.21
C ILE A 37 -8.90 -5.72 1.71
N HIS A 38 -8.48 -4.63 1.06
CA HIS A 38 -8.19 -4.59 -0.36
C HIS A 38 -6.67 -4.57 -0.55
N ALA A 39 -6.15 -5.51 -1.33
CA ALA A 39 -4.72 -5.57 -1.60
C ALA A 39 -4.45 -5.64 -3.10
N ARG A 40 -3.73 -4.65 -3.60
CA ARG A 40 -2.96 -4.75 -4.84
C ARG A 40 -1.51 -4.85 -4.44
N MET A 41 -0.98 -6.07 -4.43
CA MET A 41 0.46 -6.31 -4.24
C MET A 41 1.06 -6.75 -5.57
N GLY A 42 2.34 -6.43 -5.82
CA GLY A 42 3.00 -6.54 -7.11
C GLY A 42 2.75 -7.83 -7.93
N ALA A 43 2.99 -7.72 -9.23
CA ALA A 43 2.52 -8.59 -10.30
C ALA A 43 2.53 -10.09 -9.98
N ARG A 44 1.35 -10.71 -10.05
CA ARG A 44 1.27 -12.09 -10.53
C ARG A 44 1.61 -12.03 -12.01
N ASP A 45 2.73 -12.62 -12.39
CA ASP A 45 3.04 -12.88 -13.79
C ASP A 45 1.94 -13.79 -14.34
N ASN A 46 0.98 -13.21 -15.05
CA ASN A 46 0.04 -13.98 -15.84
C ASN A 46 0.49 -13.92 -17.30
N LEU A 47 1.64 -14.56 -17.58
CA LEU A 47 2.24 -14.68 -18.92
C LEU A 47 1.26 -15.22 -19.98
N PHE A 48 0.16 -15.84 -19.56
CA PHE A 48 -0.80 -16.53 -20.42
C PHE A 48 -2.13 -15.79 -20.66
N ALA A 49 -2.32 -14.56 -20.15
CA ALA A 49 -3.63 -13.90 -20.16
C ALA A 49 -3.94 -13.03 -21.40
N GLY A 50 -2.99 -12.75 -22.29
CA GLY A 50 -3.22 -11.91 -23.49
C GLY A 50 -3.57 -10.44 -23.22
N GLU A 51 -3.72 -10.03 -21.95
CA GLU A 51 -3.96 -8.65 -21.52
C GLU A 51 -2.64 -7.96 -21.11
N SER A 52 -2.55 -6.65 -21.35
CA SER A 52 -1.42 -5.85 -20.87
C SER A 52 -1.35 -5.88 -19.33
N THR A 53 -0.19 -6.21 -18.77
CA THR A 53 0.08 -6.19 -17.32
C THR A 53 -0.32 -4.86 -16.69
N PHE A 54 -0.13 -3.75 -17.41
CA PHE A 54 -0.51 -2.42 -16.96
C PHE A 54 -2.03 -2.21 -16.97
N ALA A 55 -2.73 -2.69 -18.00
CA ALA A 55 -4.19 -2.60 -18.07
C ALA A 55 -4.84 -3.41 -16.94
N LEU A 56 -4.33 -4.61 -16.66
CA LEU A 56 -4.76 -5.42 -15.52
C LEU A 56 -4.50 -4.71 -14.19
N GLU A 57 -3.32 -4.14 -14.00
CA GLU A 57 -2.96 -3.34 -12.81
C GLU A 57 -3.95 -2.17 -12.58
N LEU A 58 -4.30 -1.43 -13.63
CA LEU A 58 -5.26 -0.33 -13.51
C LEU A 58 -6.68 -0.82 -13.25
N SER A 59 -7.07 -1.95 -13.84
CA SER A 59 -8.39 -2.58 -13.63
C SER A 59 -8.54 -3.05 -12.18
N GLU A 60 -7.54 -3.73 -11.62
CA GLU A 60 -7.48 -4.14 -10.22
C GLU A 60 -7.55 -2.92 -9.30
N THR A 61 -6.76 -1.89 -9.58
CA THR A 61 -6.77 -0.64 -8.82
C THR A 61 -8.15 0.03 -8.86
N SER A 62 -8.80 0.08 -10.03
CA SER A 62 -10.15 0.63 -10.17
C SER A 62 -11.17 -0.14 -9.33
N ARG A 63 -11.10 -1.47 -9.31
CA ARG A 63 -11.97 -2.31 -8.47
C ARG A 63 -11.78 -2.00 -6.99
N VAL A 64 -10.53 -1.87 -6.53
CA VAL A 64 -10.22 -1.49 -5.15
C VAL A 64 -10.84 -0.13 -4.81
N LEU A 65 -10.61 0.89 -5.64
CA LEU A 65 -11.11 2.25 -5.37
C LEU A 65 -12.64 2.35 -5.37
N ARG A 66 -13.34 1.53 -6.17
CA ARG A 66 -14.81 1.50 -6.20
C ARG A 66 -15.43 0.75 -5.02
N ALA A 67 -14.73 -0.25 -4.48
CA ALA A 67 -15.24 -1.08 -3.40
C ALA A 67 -14.87 -0.55 -2.00
N ALA A 68 -13.74 0.14 -1.88
CA ALA A 68 -13.24 0.62 -0.60
C ALA A 68 -14.17 1.67 0.03
N THR A 69 -14.36 1.56 1.33
CA THR A 69 -15.07 2.54 2.17
C THR A 69 -14.09 3.19 3.16
N PRO A 70 -14.49 4.23 3.89
CA PRO A 70 -13.65 4.82 4.95
C PRO A 70 -13.22 3.82 6.05
N ARG A 71 -13.87 2.65 6.17
CA ARG A 71 -13.52 1.60 7.13
C ARG A 71 -12.70 0.47 6.52
N SER A 72 -12.38 0.52 5.23
CA SER A 72 -11.61 -0.52 4.57
C SER A 72 -10.11 -0.30 4.74
N LEU A 73 -9.32 -1.37 4.87
CA LEU A 73 -7.86 -1.30 4.78
C LEU A 73 -7.42 -1.48 3.33
N VAL A 74 -6.72 -0.50 2.77
CA VAL A 74 -6.22 -0.52 1.39
C VAL A 74 -4.71 -0.66 1.36
N LEU A 75 -4.20 -1.65 0.62
CA LEU A 75 -2.78 -1.93 0.44
C LEU A 75 -2.45 -1.79 -1.05
N LEU A 76 -1.63 -0.81 -1.40
CA LEU A 76 -1.20 -0.55 -2.78
C LEU A 76 0.32 -0.66 -2.85
N ASP A 77 0.81 -1.70 -3.52
CA ASP A 77 2.23 -1.95 -3.72
C ASP A 77 2.63 -1.54 -5.13
N GLU A 78 3.44 -0.49 -5.22
CA GLU A 78 4.21 -0.09 -6.38
C GLU A 78 3.36 0.10 -7.66
N LEU A 79 2.26 0.85 -7.50
CA LEU A 79 1.34 1.25 -8.56
C LEU A 79 2.04 2.13 -9.62
N GLY A 80 1.77 1.88 -10.90
CA GLY A 80 2.17 2.73 -12.03
C GLY A 80 3.47 2.31 -12.72
N ARG A 81 4.08 1.19 -12.33
CA ARG A 81 5.36 0.76 -12.92
C ARG A 81 5.28 0.13 -14.30
N GLY A 82 4.09 -0.28 -14.74
CA GLY A 82 3.88 -0.87 -16.07
C GLY A 82 3.88 0.12 -17.24
N THR A 83 4.16 1.40 -17.01
CA THR A 83 4.10 2.47 -18.02
C THR A 83 5.28 3.45 -17.91
N SER A 84 5.27 4.53 -18.69
CA SER A 84 6.28 5.59 -18.63
C SER A 84 6.42 6.15 -17.21
N THR A 85 7.62 6.54 -16.81
CA THR A 85 7.89 7.03 -15.44
C THR A 85 7.01 8.22 -15.06
N HIS A 86 6.76 9.13 -16.01
CA HIS A 86 5.93 10.31 -15.77
C HIS A 86 4.45 9.93 -15.59
N ASP A 87 3.92 9.11 -16.50
CA ASP A 87 2.52 8.70 -16.44
C ASP A 87 2.25 7.83 -15.21
N GLY A 88 3.17 6.92 -14.89
CA GLY A 88 3.09 6.06 -13.71
C GLY A 88 3.10 6.87 -12.41
N ALA A 89 3.98 7.86 -12.31
CA ALA A 89 4.02 8.75 -11.15
C ALA A 89 2.76 9.62 -11.03
N ALA A 90 2.23 10.11 -12.15
CA ALA A 90 1.00 10.90 -12.19
C ALA A 90 -0.22 10.08 -11.72
N ILE A 91 -0.34 8.83 -12.20
CA ILE A 91 -1.38 7.90 -11.78
C ILE A 91 -1.25 7.59 -10.29
N ALA A 92 -0.04 7.24 -9.83
CA ALA A 92 0.21 6.93 -8.43
C ALA A 92 -0.12 8.13 -7.52
N HIS A 93 0.23 9.35 -7.92
CA HIS A 93 -0.12 10.58 -7.23
C HIS A 93 -1.64 10.78 -7.17
N ALA A 94 -2.35 10.65 -8.29
CA ALA A 94 -3.80 10.83 -8.34
C ALA A 94 -4.53 9.82 -7.45
N VAL A 95 -4.09 8.56 -7.46
CA VAL A 95 -4.66 7.51 -6.60
C VAL A 95 -4.36 7.78 -5.13
N LEU A 96 -3.11 8.14 -4.76
CA LEU A 96 -2.76 8.49 -3.39
C LEU A 96 -3.57 9.69 -2.88
N HIS A 97 -3.76 10.71 -3.72
CA HIS A 97 -4.59 11.86 -3.38
C HIS A 97 -6.04 11.44 -3.11
N HIS A 98 -6.62 10.62 -3.98
CA HIS A 98 -8.00 10.16 -3.88
C HIS A 98 -8.25 9.32 -2.61
N VAL A 99 -7.38 8.34 -2.32
CA VAL A 99 -7.52 7.52 -1.11
C VAL A 99 -7.37 8.35 0.16
N ALA A 100 -6.46 9.35 0.17
CA ALA A 100 -6.20 10.18 1.34
C ALA A 100 -7.30 11.22 1.62
N HIS A 101 -7.85 11.87 0.58
CA HIS A 101 -8.74 13.02 0.76
C HIS A 101 -10.21 12.70 0.50
N ASN A 102 -10.52 11.78 -0.42
CA ASN A 102 -11.89 11.42 -0.80
C ASN A 102 -12.38 10.19 -0.05
N LEU A 103 -11.68 9.05 -0.16
CA LEU A 103 -12.08 7.81 0.51
C LEU A 103 -11.79 7.85 2.02
N ARG A 104 -10.66 8.46 2.41
CA ARG A 104 -10.21 8.60 3.80
C ARG A 104 -10.13 7.26 4.53
N CYS A 105 -9.78 6.22 3.79
CA CYS A 105 -9.62 4.87 4.31
C CYS A 105 -8.18 4.63 4.78
N PRO A 106 -7.94 3.83 5.84
CA PRO A 106 -6.61 3.38 6.21
C PRO A 106 -5.87 2.78 5.01
N THR A 107 -4.74 3.40 4.62
CA THR A 107 -4.02 3.01 3.41
C THR A 107 -2.52 2.85 3.65
N LEU A 108 -1.95 1.74 3.18
CA LEU A 108 -0.51 1.58 3.01
C LEU A 108 -0.16 1.65 1.53
N PHE A 109 0.55 2.70 1.16
CA PHE A 109 0.98 2.96 -0.22
C PHE A 109 2.50 2.79 -0.32
N ILE A 110 2.96 1.71 -0.94
CA ILE A 110 4.38 1.44 -1.17
C ILE A 110 4.74 1.97 -2.55
N THR A 111 5.80 2.77 -2.65
CA THR A 111 6.23 3.35 -3.92
C THR A 111 7.74 3.55 -3.99
N HIS A 112 8.26 3.60 -5.22
CA HIS A 112 9.62 4.08 -5.52
C HIS A 112 9.63 5.53 -6.01
N TYR A 113 8.46 6.11 -6.26
CA TYR A 113 8.33 7.49 -6.72
C TYR A 113 8.59 8.47 -5.58
N GLN A 114 9.81 8.99 -5.49
CA GLN A 114 10.22 9.91 -4.42
C GLN A 114 9.43 11.23 -4.42
N ASN A 115 8.92 11.66 -5.57
CA ASN A 115 8.08 12.85 -5.67
C ASN A 115 6.75 12.71 -4.91
N LEU A 116 6.21 11.49 -4.74
CA LEU A 116 5.01 11.26 -3.93
C LEU A 116 5.24 11.58 -2.45
N ALA A 117 6.48 11.45 -1.95
CA ALA A 117 6.79 11.81 -0.57
C ALA A 117 6.53 13.29 -0.27
N ARG A 118 6.51 14.15 -1.29
CA ARG A 118 6.19 15.59 -1.15
C ARG A 118 4.70 15.87 -0.93
N MET A 119 3.83 14.86 -1.07
CA MET A 119 2.40 14.98 -0.75
C MET A 119 2.14 14.94 0.75
N ALA A 120 3.09 14.43 1.56
CA ALA A 120 2.98 14.48 3.00
C ALA A 120 3.22 15.91 3.51
N ASP A 121 2.40 16.32 4.47
CA ASP A 121 2.57 17.61 5.15
C ASP A 121 3.87 17.58 6.00
N PRO A 122 4.79 18.55 5.83
CA PRO A 122 6.00 18.66 6.64
C PRO A 122 5.74 18.76 8.15
N THR A 123 4.58 19.29 8.56
CA THR A 123 4.17 19.41 9.97
C THR A 123 3.68 18.08 10.55
N GLY A 124 3.32 17.13 9.68
CA GLY A 124 2.71 15.86 10.07
C GLY A 124 1.23 15.96 10.49
N GLU A 125 0.57 17.08 10.24
CA GLU A 125 -0.87 17.28 10.54
C GLU A 125 -1.80 16.78 9.42
N GLY A 126 -1.26 16.53 8.23
CA GLY A 126 -2.00 16.02 7.07
C GLY A 126 -2.37 14.53 7.12
N PRO A 127 -3.25 14.07 6.21
CA PRO A 127 -3.70 12.67 6.14
C PRO A 127 -2.64 11.70 5.59
N ILE A 128 -1.55 12.23 5.03
CA ILE A 128 -0.46 11.44 4.42
C ILE A 128 0.78 11.57 5.31
N ARG A 129 1.35 10.42 5.69
CA ARG A 129 2.58 10.32 6.47
C ARG A 129 3.62 9.47 5.76
N ASN A 130 4.85 9.97 5.69
CA ASN A 130 5.96 9.24 5.13
C ASN A 130 6.57 8.29 6.17
N VAL A 131 6.80 7.05 5.76
CA VAL A 131 7.54 6.05 6.52
C VAL A 131 8.53 5.34 5.59
N HIS A 132 9.64 4.86 6.14
CA HIS A 132 10.64 4.11 5.37
C HIS A 132 11.26 3.01 6.22
N MET A 133 11.67 1.91 5.57
CA MET A 133 12.47 0.88 6.23
C MET A 133 13.92 1.29 6.22
N ARG A 134 14.48 1.49 7.42
CA ARG A 134 15.91 1.76 7.60
C ARG A 134 16.71 0.48 7.37
N PHE A 135 17.86 0.63 6.73
CA PHE A 135 18.87 -0.42 6.62
C PHE A 135 20.10 0.02 7.42
N THR A 136 20.60 -0.84 8.30
CA THR A 136 21.83 -0.61 9.06
C THR A 136 22.84 -1.67 8.62
N ALA A 137 23.90 -1.26 7.94
CA ALA A 137 25.03 -2.14 7.66
C ALA A 137 25.93 -2.15 8.89
N THR A 138 25.91 -3.24 9.66
CA THR A 138 27.00 -3.53 10.58
C THR A 138 28.19 -3.97 9.75
N ARG A 139 29.27 -3.18 9.76
CA ARG A 139 30.56 -3.72 9.33
C ARG A 139 30.89 -4.85 10.32
N PRO A 140 31.30 -6.04 9.85
CA PRO A 140 31.99 -6.95 10.73
C PRO A 140 33.27 -6.21 11.15
N ASP A 141 33.38 -5.88 12.43
CA ASP A 141 34.58 -5.27 12.97
C ASP A 141 35.79 -6.18 12.71
N GLY A 142 36.93 -5.56 12.45
CA GLY A 142 38.24 -6.21 12.63
C GLY A 142 38.58 -6.31 14.11
#